data_AF-A0A7V9SG69-F1
#
_entry.id   AF-A0A7V9SG69-F1
#
_cell.length_a   1.000
_cell.length_b   1.000
_cell.length_c   1.000
_cell.angle_alpha   90.00
_cell.angle_beta   90.00
_cell.angle_gamma   90.00
#
_symmetry.space_group_name_H-M   'P 1'
#
loop_
_entity.id
_entity.type
_entity.pdbx_description
1 polymer ?
#
loop_
_entity_poly.entity_id
_entity_poly.type
_entity_poly.pdbx_seq_one_letter_code
_entity_poly.pdbx_strand_id
1 'polypeptide(L)' 'MNDLSDVPVDLRVALDDNKKAHEAFEGFEPDHRDEIVRWVVGATEPDHRAQRVQLAVKLILEAPG' A
#
# COMPACT_ATOMS: atom_id res chain seq x y z
N MET A 1 5.18 -16.25 -7.69
CA MET A 1 6.02 -15.19 -7.09
C MET A 1 5.39 -13.88 -7.53
N ASN A 2 4.62 -13.24 -6.67
CA ASN A 2 4.02 -11.94 -6.98
C ASN A 2 5.04 -10.87 -6.64
N ASP A 3 5.60 -10.25 -7.66
CA ASP A 3 6.76 -9.39 -7.57
C ASP A 3 6.32 -8.01 -7.04
N LEU A 4 6.72 -7.66 -5.81
CA LEU A 4 6.42 -6.36 -5.18
C LEU A 4 7.18 -5.18 -5.84
N SER A 5 7.81 -5.40 -7.00
CA SER A 5 8.62 -4.40 -7.71
C SER A 5 7.81 -3.19 -8.19
N ASP A 6 6.49 -3.31 -8.29
CA ASP A 6 5.61 -2.17 -8.66
C ASP A 6 5.19 -1.32 -7.44
N VAL A 7 5.48 -1.77 -6.21
CA VAL A 7 5.13 -1.02 -5.00
C VAL A 7 6.05 0.21 -4.86
N PRO A 8 5.50 1.44 -4.81
CA PRO A 8 6.30 2.64 -4.67
C PRO A 8 7.04 2.63 -3.32
N VAL A 9 8.25 3.19 -3.33
CA VAL A 9 9.12 3.21 -2.14
C VAL A 9 8.42 3.81 -0.92
N ASP A 10 7.62 4.85 -1.12
CA ASP A 10 6.89 5.54 -0.05
C ASP A 10 5.90 4.59 0.65
N LEU A 11 5.17 3.76 -0.12
CA LEU A 11 4.22 2.79 0.41
C LEU A 11 4.96 1.63 1.09
N ARG A 12 6.03 1.12 0.48
CA ARG A 12 6.85 0.05 1.06
C ARG A 12 7.43 0.45 2.42
N VAL A 13 7.93 1.68 2.56
CA VAL A 13 8.47 2.20 3.82
C VAL A 13 7.38 2.29 4.89
N ALA A 14 6.18 2.76 4.53
CA ALA A 14 5.06 2.85 5.48
C ALA A 14 4.55 1.46 5.92
N LEU A 15 4.58 0.48 5.03
CA LEU A 15 4.28 -0.93 5.35
C LEU A 15 5.36 -1.56 6.22
N ASP A 16 6.65 -1.32 5.95
CA ASP A 16 7.76 -1.85 6.75
C ASP A 16 7.73 -1.32 8.20
N ASP A 17 7.34 -0.05 8.37
CA ASP A 17 7.10 0.56 9.69
C ASP A 17 5.92 -0.12 10.44
N ASN A 18 4.97 -0.69 9.71
CA ASN A 18 3.77 -1.34 10.24
C ASN A 18 3.70 -2.82 9.85
N LYS A 19 4.41 -3.68 10.60
CA LYS A 19 4.45 -5.14 10.35
C LYS A 19 3.09 -5.80 10.10
N LYS A 20 2.05 -5.42 10.85
CA LYS A 20 0.68 -5.93 10.66
C LYS A 20 0.10 -5.56 9.29
N ALA A 21 0.32 -4.32 8.85
CA ALA A 21 -0.12 -3.87 7.54
C ALA A 21 0.69 -4.56 6.44
N HIS A 22 1.99 -4.78 6.66
CA HIS A 22 2.81 -5.54 5.73
C HIS A 22 2.29 -6.98 5.55
N GLU A 23 2.05 -7.70 6.65
CA GLU A 23 1.52 -9.07 6.61
C GLU A 23 0.14 -9.15 5.92
N ALA A 24 -0.77 -8.20 6.22
CA ALA A 24 -2.06 -8.12 5.56
C ALA A 24 -1.92 -7.80 4.06
N PHE A 25 -1.03 -6.88 3.70
CA PHE A 25 -0.74 -6.54 2.31
C PHE A 25 -0.13 -7.70 1.53
N GLU A 26 0.75 -8.48 2.16
CA GLU A 26 1.32 -9.69 1.57
C GLU A 26 0.28 -10.78 1.34
N GLY A 27 -0.72 -10.87 2.23
CA GLY A 27 -1.86 -11.77 2.14
C GLY A 27 -2.89 -11.40 1.07
N PHE A 28 -2.94 -10.13 0.65
CA PHE A 28 -3.87 -9.71 -0.39
C PHE A 28 -3.57 -10.31 -1.76
N GLU A 29 -4.64 -10.50 -2.54
CA GLU A 29 -4.56 -10.87 -3.93
C GLU A 29 -3.77 -9.81 -4.74
N PRO A 30 -3.02 -10.22 -5.78
CA PRO A 30 -2.27 -9.32 -6.65
C PRO A 30 -3.07 -8.10 -7.11
N ASP A 31 -4.30 -8.30 -7.60
CA ASP A 31 -5.16 -7.23 -8.09
C ASP A 31 -5.48 -6.17 -7.02
N HIS A 32 -5.66 -6.59 -5.77
CA HIS A 32 -5.96 -5.69 -4.66
C HIS A 32 -4.73 -4.85 -4.29
N ARG A 33 -3.53 -5.46 -4.33
CA ARG A 33 -2.27 -4.72 -4.17
C ARG A 33 -2.07 -3.71 -5.28
N ASP A 34 -2.31 -4.11 -6.53
CA ASP A 34 -2.23 -3.25 -7.72
C ASP A 34 -3.18 -2.06 -7.60
N GLU A 35 -4.41 -2.28 -7.14
CA GLU A 35 -5.39 -1.21 -6.93
C GLU A 35 -4.90 -0.18 -5.90
N ILE A 36 -4.39 -0.66 -4.75
CA ILE A 36 -3.82 0.22 -3.71
C ILE A 36 -2.64 1.01 -4.27
N VAL A 37 -1.73 0.35 -4.99
CA VAL A 37 -0.57 1.00 -5.61
C VAL A 37 -1.00 2.06 -6.61
N ARG A 38 -1.92 1.75 -7.53
CA ARG A 38 -2.44 2.71 -8.52
C ARG A 38 -3.13 3.89 -7.86
N TRP A 39 -3.88 3.65 -6.78
CA TRP A 39 -4.53 4.72 -6.04
C TRP A 39 -3.53 5.66 -5.37
N VAL A 40 -2.45 5.13 -4.79
CA VAL A 40 -1.36 5.92 -4.21
C VAL A 40 -0.60 6.70 -5.29
N VAL A 41 -0.20 6.02 -6.38
CA VAL A 41 0.57 6.61 -7.49
C VAL A 41 -0.24 7.64 -8.27
N GLY A 42 -1.56 7.46 -8.36
CA GLY A 42 -2.48 8.39 -9.01
C GLY A 42 -2.66 9.72 -8.28
N ALA A 43 -1.93 9.99 -7.18
CA ALA A 43 -1.90 11.31 -6.56
C ALA A 43 -0.91 12.20 -7.33
N THR A 44 -1.44 13.19 -8.04
CA THR A 44 -0.65 14.19 -8.80
C THR A 44 0.14 15.13 -7.90
N GLU A 45 -0.26 15.31 -6.64
CA GLU A 45 0.43 16.15 -5.68
C GLU A 45 1.18 15.31 -4.63
N PRO A 46 2.42 15.67 -4.30
CA PRO A 46 3.24 14.91 -3.35
C PRO A 46 2.64 14.88 -1.93
N ASP A 47 1.99 15.97 -1.51
CA ASP A 47 1.31 16.04 -0.20
C ASP A 47 0.12 15.06 -0.14
N HIS A 48 -0.65 15.00 -1.23
CA HIS A 48 -1.73 14.02 -1.38
C HIS A 48 -1.21 12.58 -1.47
N ARG A 49 -0.03 12.35 -2.05
CA ARG A 49 0.59 11.01 -2.07
C ARG A 49 0.93 10.55 -0.66
N ALA A 50 1.56 11.40 0.16
CA ALA A 50 1.90 11.06 1.54
C ALA A 50 0.65 10.73 2.37
N GLN A 51 -0.43 11.50 2.20
CA GLN A 51 -1.72 11.23 2.83
C GLN A 51 -2.33 9.89 2.35
N ARG A 52 -2.26 9.59 1.04
CA ARG A 52 -2.75 8.31 0.51
C ARG A 52 -1.94 7.13 0.99
N VAL A 53 -0.62 7.25 1.16
CA VAL A 53 0.20 6.19 1.75
C VAL A 53 -0.27 5.86 3.16
N GLN A 54 -0.47 6.88 4.01
CA GLN A 54 -0.97 6.70 5.36
C GLN A 54 -2.38 6.10 5.40
N LEU A 55 -3.23 6.53 4.46
CA LEU A 55 -4.59 6.02 4.35
C LEU A 55 -4.62 4.59 3.78
N ALA A 56 -3.71 4.23 2.87
CA ALA A 56 -3.54 2.88 2.36
C ALA A 56 -3.17 1.92 3.48
N VAL A 57 -2.21 2.28 4.34
CA VAL A 57 -1.86 1.47 5.52
C VAL A 57 -3.07 1.25 6.43
N LYS A 58 -3.89 2.28 6.66
CA LYS A 58 -5.14 2.13 7.42
C LYS A 58 -6.14 1.20 6.73
N LEU A 59 -6.39 1.37 5.44
CA LEU A 59 -7.29 0.52 4.67
C LEU A 59 -6.86 -0.95 4.70
N ILE A 60 -5.55 -1.20 4.57
CA ILE A 60 -4.97 -2.54 4.65
C ILE A 60 -5.20 -3.17 6.04
N LEU A 61 -5.11 -2.36 7.11
CA LEU A 61 -5.35 -2.83 8.47
C LEU A 61 -6.84 -3.05 8.80
N GLU A 62 -7.73 -2.30 8.16
CA GLU A 62 -9.18 -2.38 8.36
C GLU A 62 -9.86 -3.39 7.44
N ALA A 63 -9.27 -3.68 6.28
CA ALA A 63 -9.79 -4.68 5.36
C ALA A 63 -9.64 -6.09 5.99
N PRO A 64 -10.71 -6.91 5.95
CA PRO A 64 -10.62 -8.28 6.41
C PRO A 64 -9.67 -9.05 5.47
N GLY A 65 -8.59 -9.58 6.04
CA GLY A 65 -7.67 -10.51 5.37
C GLY A 65 -8.26 -11.90 5.19
#